data_AF-A0A922IS41-F1
#
_entry.id   AF-A0A922IS41-F1
#
_cell.length_a   1.000
_cell.length_b   1.000
_cell.length_c   1.000
_cell.angle_alpha   90.00
_cell.angle_beta   90.00
_cell.angle_gamma   90.00
#
_symmetry.space_group_name_H-M   'P 1'
#
loop_
_entity.id
_entity.type
_entity.pdbx_description
1 polymer ?
#
loop_
_entity_poly.entity_id
_entity_poly.type
_entity_poly.pdbx_seq_one_letter_code
_entity_poly.pdbx_strand_id
1 'polypeptide(L)'
;MASFQKALENLNEGTICISVCVSVWLLLIAARMDNVLIIPYWTIFLPLWLWKTIVFVGWLVGLIVWCKHWRIHVDDSERSTFLVRDDPALPYIQAMSVSAFFHFLITCSEVLLCIHLSIESSNLTYLTILSPLLVVGALGVFGFLFVMIDSRATFTANARRRRQHHSRSLNNNTGNTTITSTNTINNNSINNNTTTNNNSDSFVFIPRSRHVCSFTLELCIAANLLQLLFLIARLDNWIRSNWIVTFIPSFILLAMGFLFCFAGLTIALITYFTAFFIPVAQRRLSVCYYASHLLIVIFLCTSLILLGLRLDGYLSASKSSALLICIPVLLSMFLYASLSSGPGNPWWFGLNRNVLLAIFESCPTLQLCANNHISKTSLWRVSRYHGDNGDMNNTLTIDSYNGNPVGVEL
;
A
#
# COMPACT_ATOMS: atom_id res chain seq x y z
N MET A 1 8.16 -11.97 -27.56
CA MET A 1 7.47 -13.15 -27.00
C MET A 1 7.49 -13.16 -25.47
N ALA A 2 8.63 -13.08 -24.77
CA ALA A 2 8.66 -12.95 -23.29
C ALA A 2 8.47 -11.51 -22.74
N SER A 3 8.60 -10.47 -23.58
CA SER A 3 8.56 -9.06 -23.15
C SER A 3 7.18 -8.56 -22.73
N PHE A 4 6.12 -8.96 -23.45
CA PHE A 4 4.76 -8.52 -23.16
C PHE A 4 4.18 -9.20 -21.93
N GLN A 5 4.42 -10.51 -21.78
CA GLN A 5 4.04 -11.25 -20.57
C GLN A 5 4.79 -10.70 -19.34
N LYS A 6 6.10 -10.45 -19.44
CA LYS A 6 6.87 -9.82 -18.36
C LYS A 6 6.42 -8.38 -18.07
N ALA A 7 5.91 -7.66 -19.07
CA ALA A 7 5.31 -6.35 -18.85
C ALA A 7 3.99 -6.48 -18.08
N LEU A 8 3.09 -7.38 -18.51
CA LEU A 8 1.83 -7.71 -17.84
C LEU A 8 2.03 -8.19 -16.40
N GLU A 9 3.06 -8.99 -16.15
CA GLU A 9 3.38 -9.51 -14.83
C GLU A 9 3.85 -8.41 -13.85
N ASN A 10 4.45 -7.34 -14.38
CA ASN A 10 4.98 -6.22 -13.62
C ASN A 10 4.02 -5.01 -13.55
N LEU A 11 2.83 -5.10 -14.16
CA LEU A 11 1.84 -4.03 -14.11
C LEU A 11 1.12 -4.07 -12.76
N ASN A 12 1.06 -2.91 -12.10
CA ASN A 12 0.20 -2.74 -10.93
C ASN A 12 -1.25 -2.45 -11.36
N GLU A 13 -2.02 -3.53 -11.51
CA GLU A 13 -3.40 -3.52 -12.01
C GLU A 13 -4.31 -2.57 -11.23
N GLY A 14 -4.18 -2.56 -9.90
CA GLY A 14 -4.97 -1.69 -9.02
C GLY A 14 -4.69 -0.21 -9.29
N THR A 15 -3.41 0.17 -9.40
CA THR A 15 -3.02 1.56 -9.69
C THR A 15 -3.51 2.02 -11.05
N ILE A 16 -3.45 1.16 -12.06
CA ILE A 16 -3.95 1.47 -13.41
C ILE A 16 -5.46 1.63 -13.39
N CYS A 17 -6.19 0.70 -12.77
CA CYS A 17 -7.64 0.78 -12.64
C CYS A 17 -8.08 2.08 -11.96
N ILE A 18 -7.44 2.44 -10.84
CA ILE A 18 -7.72 3.69 -10.12
C ILE A 18 -7.38 4.90 -11.01
N SER A 19 -6.20 4.92 -11.63
CA SER A 19 -5.76 6.02 -12.49
C SER A 19 -6.72 6.25 -13.67
N VAL A 20 -7.17 5.19 -14.33
CA VAL A 20 -8.16 5.27 -15.42
C VAL A 20 -9.50 5.79 -14.91
N CYS A 21 -10.02 5.24 -13.81
CA CYS A 21 -11.30 5.67 -13.25
C CYS A 21 -11.29 7.15 -12.83
N VAL A 22 -10.22 7.59 -12.16
CA VAL A 22 -10.04 9.00 -11.75
C VAL A 22 -9.85 9.90 -12.98
N SER A 23 -9.11 9.46 -14.00
CA SER A 23 -8.91 10.24 -15.23
C SER A 23 -10.21 10.44 -16.00
N VAL A 24 -11.04 9.39 -16.12
CA VAL A 24 -12.36 9.48 -16.76
C VAL A 24 -13.27 10.41 -15.95
N TRP A 25 -13.30 10.28 -14.63
CA TRP A 25 -14.05 11.20 -13.77
C TRP A 25 -13.60 12.66 -13.94
N LEU A 26 -12.29 12.93 -13.95
CA LEU A 26 -11.73 14.27 -14.16
C LEU A 26 -12.13 14.86 -15.52
N LEU A 27 -12.13 14.05 -16.58
CA LEU A 27 -12.57 14.50 -17.91
C LEU A 27 -14.06 14.81 -17.94
N LEU A 28 -14.90 13.98 -17.30
CA LEU A 28 -16.35 14.18 -17.25
C LEU A 28 -16.71 15.43 -16.46
N ILE A 29 -16.09 15.65 -15.29
CA ILE A 29 -16.35 16.85 -14.49
C ILE A 29 -15.84 18.11 -15.19
N ALA A 30 -14.68 18.06 -15.85
CA ALA A 30 -14.15 19.18 -16.62
C ALA A 30 -15.07 19.53 -17.81
N ALA A 31 -15.52 18.53 -18.57
CA ALA A 31 -16.45 18.72 -19.67
C ALA A 31 -17.80 19.28 -19.20
N ARG A 32 -18.26 18.87 -18.01
CA ARG A 32 -19.48 19.42 -17.39
C ARG A 32 -19.29 20.88 -16.97
N MET A 33 -18.16 21.20 -16.35
CA MET A 33 -17.83 22.57 -15.91
C MET A 33 -17.73 23.56 -17.07
N ASP A 34 -17.31 23.09 -18.25
CA ASP A 34 -17.26 23.90 -19.47
C ASP A 34 -18.58 23.89 -20.27
N ASN A 35 -19.66 23.30 -19.73
CA ASN A 35 -20.96 23.13 -20.37
C ASN A 35 -20.92 22.38 -21.73
N VAL A 36 -19.85 21.64 -22.01
CA VAL A 36 -19.70 20.84 -23.23
C VAL A 36 -20.63 19.62 -23.19
N LEU A 37 -20.82 19.05 -22.00
CA LEU A 37 -21.62 17.84 -21.81
C LEU A 37 -22.72 18.07 -20.76
N ILE A 38 -23.98 17.84 -21.15
CA ILE A 38 -25.15 17.95 -20.27
C ILE A 38 -25.56 16.53 -19.84
N ILE A 39 -24.84 16.01 -18.84
CA ILE A 39 -25.11 14.71 -18.22
C ILE A 39 -25.43 14.87 -16.73
N PRO A 40 -26.25 13.98 -16.15
CA PRO A 40 -26.56 14.03 -14.73
C PRO A 40 -25.30 13.74 -13.89
N TYR A 41 -25.21 14.35 -12.71
CA TYR A 41 -24.06 14.17 -11.81
C TYR A 41 -23.85 12.69 -11.42
N TRP A 42 -24.92 11.89 -11.32
CA TRP A 42 -24.84 10.44 -11.09
C TRP A 42 -23.94 9.72 -12.11
N THR A 43 -24.02 10.09 -13.39
CA THR A 43 -23.17 9.51 -14.44
C THR A 43 -21.73 10.00 -14.33
N ILE A 44 -21.52 11.25 -13.92
CA ILE A 44 -20.18 11.82 -13.72
C ILE A 44 -19.45 11.06 -12.62
N PHE A 45 -20.11 10.74 -11.50
CA PHE A 45 -19.51 10.04 -10.36
C PHE A 45 -19.36 8.52 -10.55
N LEU A 46 -20.01 7.92 -11.54
CA LEU A 46 -19.99 6.47 -11.78
C LEU A 46 -18.58 5.86 -11.86
N PRO A 47 -17.59 6.44 -12.57
CA PRO A 47 -16.24 5.89 -12.61
C PRO A 47 -15.59 5.82 -11.22
N LEU A 48 -15.86 6.78 -10.33
CA LEU A 48 -15.34 6.76 -8.95
C LEU A 48 -15.98 5.68 -8.08
N TRP A 49 -17.24 5.35 -8.32
CA TRP A 49 -17.92 4.28 -7.60
C TRP A 49 -17.48 2.92 -8.12
N LEU A 50 -17.24 2.77 -9.42
CA LEU A 50 -16.84 1.52 -10.04
C LEU A 50 -15.62 0.90 -9.35
N TRP A 51 -14.52 1.64 -9.23
CA TRP A 51 -13.31 1.08 -8.60
C TRP A 51 -13.47 0.79 -7.11
N LYS A 52 -14.31 1.57 -6.39
CA LYS A 52 -14.60 1.30 -4.96
C LYS A 52 -15.46 0.07 -4.78
N THR A 53 -16.43 -0.17 -5.67
CA THR A 53 -17.23 -1.40 -5.66
C THR A 53 -16.35 -2.63 -5.92
N ILE A 54 -15.34 -2.52 -6.79
CA ILE A 54 -14.35 -3.60 -6.99
C ILE A 54 -13.62 -3.91 -5.69
N VAL A 55 -13.16 -2.90 -4.95
CA VAL A 55 -12.49 -3.10 -3.65
C VAL A 55 -13.44 -3.73 -2.62
N PHE A 56 -14.68 -3.26 -2.55
CA PHE A 56 -15.68 -3.79 -1.63
C PHE A 56 -16.04 -5.25 -1.93
N VAL A 57 -16.22 -5.60 -3.20
CA VAL A 57 -16.45 -6.99 -3.65
C VAL A 57 -15.24 -7.86 -3.31
N GLY A 58 -14.02 -7.37 -3.53
CA GLY A 58 -12.80 -8.08 -3.15
C GLY A 58 -12.73 -8.39 -1.65
N TRP A 59 -13.08 -7.41 -0.80
CA TRP A 59 -13.18 -7.61 0.65
C TRP A 59 -14.27 -8.62 1.01
N LEU A 60 -15.46 -8.53 0.42
CA LEU A 60 -16.57 -9.45 0.68
C LEU A 60 -16.19 -10.89 0.34
N VAL A 61 -15.55 -11.12 -0.80
CA VAL A 61 -15.05 -12.44 -1.21
C VAL A 61 -14.01 -12.95 -0.20
N GLY A 62 -13.03 -12.12 0.18
CA GLY A 62 -12.03 -12.48 1.17
C GLY A 62 -12.63 -12.86 2.53
N LEU A 63 -13.66 -12.11 2.97
CA LEU A 63 -14.38 -12.39 4.21
C LEU A 63 -15.18 -13.70 4.13
N ILE A 64 -15.88 -13.97 3.02
CA ILE A 64 -16.62 -15.23 2.83
C ILE A 64 -15.67 -16.43 2.84
N VAL A 65 -14.52 -16.32 2.14
CA VAL A 65 -13.50 -17.37 2.10
C VAL A 65 -12.91 -17.62 3.48
N TRP A 66 -12.59 -16.56 4.24
CA TRP A 66 -12.20 -16.72 5.63
C TRP A 66 -13.29 -17.46 6.39
N CYS A 67 -14.51 -16.93 6.47
CA CYS A 67 -15.57 -17.49 7.30
C CYS A 67 -15.79 -19.00 7.03
N LYS A 68 -15.65 -19.43 5.76
CA LYS A 68 -15.67 -20.86 5.41
C LYS A 68 -14.49 -21.64 5.98
N HIS A 69 -13.26 -21.13 5.83
CA HIS A 69 -12.05 -21.78 6.32
C HIS A 69 -11.98 -21.84 7.85
N TRP A 70 -12.39 -20.77 8.53
CA TRP A 70 -12.49 -20.71 9.99
C TRP A 70 -13.47 -21.76 10.53
N ARG A 71 -14.63 -21.91 9.90
CA ARG A 71 -15.62 -22.90 10.33
C ARG A 71 -15.09 -24.34 10.28
N ILE A 72 -14.24 -24.65 9.28
CA ILE A 72 -13.61 -25.96 9.15
C ILE A 72 -12.57 -26.19 10.26
N HIS A 73 -11.83 -25.16 10.67
CA HIS A 73 -10.80 -25.28 11.71
C HIS A 73 -11.38 -25.36 13.14
N VAL A 74 -12.54 -24.74 13.38
CA VAL A 74 -13.22 -24.77 14.68
C VAL A 74 -13.86 -26.14 14.96
N ASP A 75 -14.40 -26.81 13.94
CA ASP A 75 -15.01 -28.14 14.10
C ASP A 75 -13.98 -29.24 14.47
N ASP A 76 -12.69 -29.06 14.14
CA ASP A 76 -11.60 -29.99 14.51
C ASP A 76 -10.97 -29.70 15.89
N SER A 77 -11.23 -28.53 16.50
CA SER A 77 -10.42 -28.00 17.61
C SER A 77 -11.16 -27.76 18.93
N GLU A 78 -12.12 -28.62 19.29
CA GLU A 78 -12.72 -28.67 20.63
C GLU A 78 -11.73 -29.03 21.77
N ARG A 79 -10.41 -29.15 21.53
CA ARG A 79 -9.46 -29.65 22.55
C ARG A 79 -8.12 -28.93 22.76
N SER A 80 -7.87 -27.76 22.19
CA SER A 80 -6.66 -27.01 22.60
C SER A 80 -6.84 -25.50 22.55
N THR A 81 -7.28 -24.97 23.69
CA THR A 81 -6.73 -23.78 24.35
C THR A 81 -6.32 -22.62 23.44
N PHE A 82 -7.26 -21.68 23.26
CA PHE A 82 -7.01 -20.23 23.29
C PHE A 82 -5.67 -19.74 22.70
N LEU A 83 -5.43 -19.98 21.41
CA LEU A 83 -4.39 -19.29 20.63
C LEU A 83 -5.01 -18.71 19.34
N VAL A 84 -6.03 -17.88 19.49
CA VAL A 84 -6.67 -17.08 18.42
C VAL A 84 -5.67 -16.08 17.76
N ARG A 85 -4.42 -16.03 18.22
CA ARG A 85 -3.44 -15.00 17.87
C ARG A 85 -2.47 -15.39 16.75
N ASP A 86 -2.46 -16.66 16.32
CA ASP A 86 -1.46 -17.16 15.37
C ASP A 86 -2.02 -17.48 13.97
N ASP A 87 -3.28 -17.13 13.67
CA ASP A 87 -3.82 -17.28 12.32
C ASP A 87 -3.08 -16.36 11.32
N PRO A 88 -2.36 -16.91 10.33
CA PRO A 88 -1.60 -16.10 9.38
C PRO A 88 -2.51 -15.21 8.53
N ALA A 89 -3.79 -15.57 8.34
CA ALA A 89 -4.76 -14.81 7.53
C ALA A 89 -5.39 -13.61 8.26
N LEU A 90 -5.42 -13.61 9.61
CA LEU A 90 -6.10 -12.59 10.41
C LEU A 90 -5.65 -11.15 10.20
N PRO A 91 -4.34 -10.83 10.20
CA PRO A 91 -3.90 -9.45 9.95
C PRO A 91 -4.29 -8.95 8.56
N TYR A 92 -4.38 -9.85 7.56
CA TYR A 92 -4.69 -9.46 6.19
C TYR A 92 -6.13 -9.03 6.01
N ILE A 93 -7.10 -9.81 6.51
CA ILE A 93 -8.50 -9.41 6.39
C ILE A 93 -8.83 -8.26 7.35
N GLN A 94 -8.15 -8.13 8.49
CA GLN A 94 -8.23 -6.90 9.30
C GLN A 94 -7.82 -5.68 8.47
N ALA A 95 -6.68 -5.74 7.78
CA ALA A 95 -6.25 -4.65 6.90
C ALA A 95 -7.25 -4.39 5.76
N MET A 96 -7.78 -5.44 5.13
CA MET A 96 -8.81 -5.31 4.09
C MET A 96 -10.11 -4.69 4.61
N SER A 97 -10.54 -5.04 5.83
CA SER A 97 -11.74 -4.45 6.45
C SER A 97 -11.57 -2.96 6.75
N VAL A 98 -10.39 -2.55 7.23
CA VAL A 98 -10.08 -1.14 7.48
C VAL A 98 -10.04 -0.37 6.16
N SER A 99 -9.44 -0.95 5.12
CA SER A 99 -9.45 -0.36 3.77
C SER A 99 -10.88 -0.24 3.22
N ALA A 100 -11.70 -1.30 3.29
CA ALA A 100 -13.08 -1.29 2.85
C ALA A 100 -13.93 -0.25 3.60
N PHE A 101 -13.73 -0.11 4.91
CA PHE A 101 -14.38 0.91 5.73
C PHE A 101 -14.01 2.33 5.28
N PHE A 102 -12.73 2.61 5.00
CA PHE A 102 -12.33 3.91 4.48
C PHE A 102 -12.91 4.19 3.09
N HIS A 103 -12.92 3.20 2.19
CA HIS A 103 -13.56 3.36 0.88
C HIS A 103 -15.07 3.57 0.99
N PHE A 104 -15.74 2.93 1.95
CA PHE A 104 -17.14 3.17 2.25
C PHE A 104 -17.37 4.62 2.71
N LEU A 105 -16.58 5.13 3.67
CA LEU A 105 -16.69 6.53 4.12
C LEU A 105 -16.45 7.54 2.98
N ILE A 106 -15.47 7.29 2.12
CA ILE A 106 -15.24 8.13 0.93
C ILE A 106 -16.46 8.08 0.00
N THR A 107 -17.01 6.89 -0.27
CA THR A 107 -18.21 6.72 -1.10
C THR A 107 -19.41 7.46 -0.50
N CYS A 108 -19.60 7.42 0.81
CA CYS A 108 -20.65 8.18 1.50
C CYS A 108 -20.52 9.68 1.25
N SER A 109 -19.31 10.24 1.35
CA SER A 109 -19.07 11.66 1.05
C SER A 109 -19.34 12.01 -0.43
N GLU A 110 -18.98 11.12 -1.36
CA GLU A 110 -19.24 11.31 -2.79
C GLU A 110 -20.73 11.24 -3.12
N VAL A 111 -21.49 10.34 -2.49
CA VAL A 111 -22.94 10.23 -2.65
C VAL A 111 -23.62 11.47 -2.09
N LEU A 112 -23.24 11.94 -0.89
CA LEU A 112 -23.76 13.19 -0.32
C LEU A 112 -23.46 14.39 -1.23
N LEU A 113 -22.25 14.45 -1.80
CA LEU A 113 -21.87 15.51 -2.73
C LEU A 113 -22.68 15.44 -4.03
N CYS A 114 -22.90 14.24 -4.57
CA CYS A 114 -23.73 14.02 -5.75
C CYS A 114 -25.19 14.44 -5.50
N ILE A 115 -25.74 14.10 -4.32
CA ILE A 115 -27.09 14.52 -3.93
C ILE A 115 -27.18 16.04 -3.90
N HIS A 116 -26.23 16.71 -3.24
CA HIS A 116 -26.21 18.16 -3.13
C HIS A 116 -26.11 18.84 -4.50
N LEU A 117 -25.25 18.34 -5.40
CA LEU A 117 -25.12 18.87 -6.76
C LEU A 117 -26.34 18.57 -7.65
N SER A 118 -27.07 17.50 -7.37
CA SER A 118 -28.26 17.11 -8.16
C SER A 118 -29.55 17.81 -7.71
N ILE A 119 -29.65 18.14 -6.41
CA ILE A 119 -30.84 18.74 -5.80
C ILE A 119 -30.46 20.12 -5.26
N GLU A 120 -30.75 21.14 -6.05
CA GLU A 120 -30.48 22.55 -5.76
C GLU A 120 -31.18 23.05 -4.48
N SER A 121 -32.24 22.37 -4.01
CA SER A 121 -32.99 22.71 -2.80
C SER A 121 -32.44 22.10 -1.51
N SER A 122 -31.31 21.38 -1.54
CA SER A 122 -30.74 20.76 -0.35
C SER A 122 -29.96 21.79 0.47
N ASN A 123 -30.51 22.22 1.61
CA ASN A 123 -29.84 23.10 2.59
C ASN A 123 -28.71 22.39 3.38
N LEU A 124 -28.03 21.42 2.77
CA LEU A 124 -26.96 20.67 3.40
C LEU A 124 -25.67 21.52 3.37
N THR A 125 -25.14 21.81 4.55
CA THR A 125 -23.83 22.47 4.72
C THR A 125 -22.70 21.55 4.21
N TYR A 126 -21.66 22.10 3.57
CA TYR A 126 -20.54 21.30 3.05
C TYR A 126 -19.81 20.53 4.15
N LEU A 127 -19.80 21.05 5.39
CA LEU A 127 -19.35 20.31 6.57
C LEU A 127 -20.07 18.97 6.77
N THR A 128 -21.38 18.91 6.52
CA THR A 128 -22.17 17.66 6.66
C THR A 128 -21.84 16.70 5.52
N ILE A 129 -21.69 17.23 4.31
CA ILE A 129 -21.37 16.45 3.11
C ILE A 129 -19.98 15.80 3.23
N LEU A 130 -18.99 16.56 3.71
CA LEU A 130 -17.60 16.10 3.87
C LEU A 130 -17.31 15.50 5.25
N SER A 131 -18.30 15.39 6.13
CA SER A 131 -18.14 14.83 7.49
C SER A 131 -17.55 13.41 7.51
N PRO A 132 -17.96 12.48 6.61
CA PRO A 132 -17.35 11.16 6.56
C PRO A 132 -15.86 11.24 6.26
N LEU A 133 -15.43 12.19 5.44
CA LEU A 133 -14.04 12.42 5.07
C LEU A 133 -13.23 13.04 6.22
N LEU A 134 -13.86 13.89 7.03
CA LEU A 134 -13.28 14.39 8.28
C LEU A 134 -13.05 13.26 9.28
N VAL A 135 -13.99 12.31 9.37
CA VAL A 135 -13.83 11.11 10.20
C VAL A 135 -12.65 10.27 9.73
N VAL A 136 -12.45 10.09 8.42
CA VAL A 136 -11.26 9.39 7.87
C VAL A 136 -9.97 10.08 8.32
N GLY A 137 -9.89 11.41 8.18
CA GLY A 137 -8.72 12.18 8.60
C GLY A 137 -8.46 12.11 10.11
N ALA A 138 -9.50 12.22 10.92
CA ALA A 138 -9.42 12.13 12.38
C ALA A 138 -9.00 10.73 12.85
N LEU A 139 -9.55 9.67 12.26
CA LEU A 139 -9.12 8.29 12.52
C LEU A 139 -7.67 8.05 12.14
N GLY A 140 -7.19 8.68 11.05
CA GLY A 140 -5.78 8.65 10.68
C GLY A 140 -4.87 9.25 11.76
N VAL A 141 -5.22 10.43 12.28
CA VAL A 141 -4.47 11.09 13.38
C VAL A 141 -4.55 10.27 14.67
N PHE A 142 -5.73 9.74 15.02
CA PHE A 142 -5.89 8.90 16.20
C PHE A 142 -5.07 7.61 16.12
N GLY A 143 -5.12 6.92 14.97
CA GLY A 143 -4.32 5.73 14.72
C GLY A 143 -2.82 6.03 14.83
N PHE A 144 -2.38 7.18 14.34
CA PHE A 144 -1.01 7.63 14.51
C PHE A 144 -0.64 7.88 15.98
N LEU A 145 -1.45 8.63 16.73
CA LEU A 145 -1.23 8.90 18.15
C LEU A 145 -1.17 7.60 18.96
N PHE A 146 -2.04 6.65 18.64
CA PHE A 146 -2.04 5.31 19.24
C PHE A 146 -0.71 4.58 19.00
N VAL A 147 -0.23 4.53 17.75
CA VAL A 147 1.06 3.91 17.42
C VAL A 147 2.22 4.62 18.13
N MET A 148 2.18 5.95 18.22
CA MET A 148 3.20 6.72 18.93
C MET A 148 3.20 6.39 20.45
N ILE A 149 2.03 6.32 21.07
CA ILE A 149 1.89 5.97 22.49
C ILE A 149 2.38 4.53 22.73
N ASP A 150 2.02 3.59 21.87
CA ASP A 150 2.48 2.19 21.96
C ASP A 150 4.01 2.08 21.80
N SER A 151 4.59 2.82 20.86
CA SER A 151 6.05 2.86 20.67
C SER A 151 6.80 3.42 21.91
N ARG A 152 6.21 4.38 22.62
CA ARG A 152 6.77 4.94 23.86
C ARG A 152 6.59 3.98 25.05
N ALA A 153 5.44 3.32 25.14
CA ALA A 153 5.17 2.31 26.17
C ALA A 153 6.12 1.11 26.05
N THR A 154 6.37 0.64 24.83
CA THR A 154 7.34 -0.44 24.57
C THR A 154 8.78 -0.01 24.85
N PHE A 155 9.17 1.23 24.53
CA PHE A 155 10.51 1.75 24.87
C PHE A 155 10.73 1.80 26.39
N THR A 156 9.76 2.33 27.14
CA THR A 156 9.86 2.41 28.61
C THR A 156 9.86 1.03 29.27
N ALA A 157 9.07 0.07 28.77
CA ALA A 157 9.10 -1.32 29.23
C ALA A 157 10.46 -1.98 28.99
N ASN A 158 11.04 -1.81 27.79
CA ASN A 158 12.36 -2.36 27.46
C ASN A 158 13.48 -1.71 28.28
N ALA A 159 13.41 -0.41 28.53
CA ALA A 159 14.39 0.30 29.38
C ALA A 159 14.32 -0.16 30.84
N ARG A 160 13.11 -0.36 31.40
CA ARG A 160 12.92 -0.91 32.75
C ARG A 160 13.45 -2.33 32.86
N ARG A 161 13.20 -3.19 31.87
CA ARG A 161 13.68 -4.58 31.85
C ARG A 161 15.20 -4.67 31.75
N ARG A 162 15.86 -3.81 30.95
CA ARG A 162 17.35 -3.74 30.90
C ARG A 162 17.96 -3.38 32.25
N ARG A 163 17.36 -2.43 32.98
CA ARG A 163 17.81 -2.07 34.34
C ARG A 163 17.66 -3.23 35.33
N GLN A 164 16.57 -4.00 35.24
CA GLN A 164 16.37 -5.20 36.07
C GLN A 164 17.38 -6.31 35.77
N HIS A 165 17.72 -6.55 34.49
CA HIS A 165 18.78 -7.51 34.13
C HIS A 165 20.17 -7.06 34.62
N HIS A 166 20.50 -5.77 34.52
CA HIS A 166 21.75 -5.24 35.04
C HIS A 166 21.84 -5.33 36.57
N SER A 167 20.73 -5.08 37.28
CA SER A 167 20.68 -5.24 38.74
C SER A 167 20.82 -6.70 39.18
N ARG A 168 20.18 -7.65 38.47
CA ARG A 168 20.35 -9.09 38.71
C ARG A 168 21.78 -9.57 38.42
N SER A 169 22.41 -9.05 37.37
CA SER A 169 23.81 -9.35 37.05
C SER A 169 24.78 -8.85 38.12
N LEU A 170 24.53 -7.67 38.72
CA LEU A 170 25.38 -7.15 39.80
C LEU A 170 25.22 -7.99 41.08
N ASN A 171 23.99 -8.37 41.42
CA ASN A 171 23.72 -9.13 42.64
C ASN A 171 24.32 -10.55 42.62
N ASN A 172 24.39 -11.18 41.44
CA ASN A 172 25.05 -12.49 41.30
C ASN A 172 26.57 -12.41 41.41
N ASN A 173 27.20 -11.26 41.13
CA ASN A 173 28.64 -11.08 41.33
C ASN A 173 29.01 -10.74 42.79
N THR A 174 28.08 -10.21 43.58
CA THR A 174 28.31 -9.94 45.01
C THR A 174 28.10 -11.18 45.90
N GLY A 175 27.44 -12.22 45.38
CA GLY A 175 27.22 -13.50 46.09
C GLY A 175 28.41 -14.48 46.09
N ASN A 176 29.48 -14.22 45.34
CA ASN A 176 30.60 -15.15 45.17
C ASN A 176 31.88 -14.79 45.96
N THR A 177 31.86 -13.76 46.82
CA THR A 177 33.03 -13.34 47.60
C THR A 177 32.91 -13.62 49.11
N THR A 178 32.47 -14.82 49.48
CA THR A 178 32.68 -15.38 50.83
C THR A 178 32.89 -16.90 50.74
N ILE A 179 34.10 -17.31 50.32
CA ILE A 179 34.59 -18.67 50.54
C ILE A 179 35.63 -18.58 51.65
N THR A 180 35.20 -18.84 52.88
CA THR A 180 36.08 -19.17 54.00
C THR A 180 36.27 -20.68 54.01
N SER A 181 37.54 -21.08 54.00
CA SER A 181 38.11 -22.41 54.19
C SER A 181 37.35 -23.35 55.14
N THR A 182 37.17 -24.62 54.75
CA THR A 182 37.61 -25.79 55.54
C THR A 182 37.46 -27.08 54.73
N ASN A 183 38.55 -27.85 54.64
CA ASN A 183 38.60 -29.20 54.11
C ASN A 183 37.93 -30.17 55.10
N THR A 184 37.02 -31.01 54.64
CA THR A 184 36.88 -32.37 55.19
C THR A 184 36.18 -33.30 54.21
N ILE A 185 36.85 -34.41 53.92
CA ILE A 185 36.37 -35.55 53.14
C ILE A 185 35.38 -36.32 54.02
N ASN A 186 34.19 -36.66 53.51
CA ASN A 186 33.59 -37.96 53.79
C ASN A 186 32.45 -38.37 52.84
N ASN A 187 32.42 -39.68 52.63
CA ASN A 187 31.64 -40.44 51.66
C ASN A 187 30.15 -40.59 52.02
N ASN A 188 29.40 -40.94 50.97
CA ASN A 188 28.12 -41.65 50.96
C ASN A 188 26.87 -40.92 51.45
N SER A 189 26.10 -40.41 50.48
CA SER A 189 24.65 -40.67 50.49
C SER A 189 24.15 -40.87 49.06
N ILE A 190 23.67 -42.08 48.82
CA ILE A 190 22.69 -42.41 47.78
C ILE A 190 21.50 -41.48 48.02
N ASN A 191 21.06 -40.73 47.01
CA ASN A 191 19.66 -40.34 46.84
C ASN A 191 19.43 -39.63 45.49
N ASN A 192 18.62 -40.29 44.67
CA ASN A 192 17.66 -39.71 43.73
C ASN A 192 18.20 -38.71 42.71
N ASN A 193 18.55 -39.22 41.53
CA ASN A 193 18.50 -38.47 40.28
C ASN A 193 17.05 -38.12 39.94
N THR A 194 16.43 -37.22 40.71
CA THR A 194 15.48 -36.28 40.13
C THR A 194 16.30 -35.27 39.38
N THR A 195 16.51 -35.51 38.09
CA THR A 195 16.76 -34.47 37.10
C THR A 195 15.60 -33.47 37.19
N THR A 196 15.66 -32.56 38.16
CA THR A 196 15.03 -31.26 38.04
C THR A 196 15.72 -30.62 36.85
N ASN A 197 15.11 -30.82 35.68
CA ASN A 197 15.29 -29.94 34.54
C ASN A 197 15.06 -28.54 35.09
N ASN A 198 16.15 -27.85 35.40
CA ASN A 198 16.18 -26.41 35.41
C ASN A 198 15.92 -26.04 33.95
N ASN A 199 14.65 -26.08 33.55
CA ASN A 199 14.11 -25.21 32.54
C ASN A 199 14.33 -23.80 33.09
N SER A 200 15.56 -23.32 32.98
CA SER A 200 15.74 -21.93 32.66
C SER A 200 14.97 -21.77 31.36
N ASP A 201 13.71 -21.37 31.49
CA ASP A 201 12.88 -20.90 30.39
C ASP A 201 13.69 -19.78 29.74
N SER A 202 14.55 -20.17 28.80
CA SER A 202 15.04 -19.34 27.74
C SER A 202 13.80 -19.02 26.93
N PHE A 203 13.00 -18.11 27.48
CA PHE A 203 11.88 -17.47 26.83
C PHE A 203 12.50 -16.80 25.62
N VAL A 204 12.56 -17.52 24.50
CA VAL A 204 13.00 -17.03 23.19
C VAL A 204 11.98 -15.95 22.87
N PHE A 205 12.32 -14.74 23.28
CA PHE A 205 11.44 -13.60 23.15
C PHE A 205 11.51 -13.21 21.69
N ILE A 206 10.52 -13.66 20.91
CA ILE A 206 10.34 -13.20 19.54
C ILE A 206 10.11 -11.69 19.64
N PRO A 207 11.05 -10.85 19.17
CA PRO A 207 10.90 -9.42 19.26
C PRO A 207 9.66 -9.03 18.47
N ARG A 208 8.64 -8.48 19.14
CA ARG A 208 7.47 -7.93 18.47
C ARG A 208 7.96 -6.89 17.46
N SER A 209 7.59 -7.06 16.20
CA SER A 209 8.00 -6.18 15.10
C SER A 209 7.77 -4.73 15.47
N ARG A 210 8.82 -3.90 15.40
CA ARG A 210 8.71 -2.46 15.64
C ARG A 210 7.82 -1.85 14.56
N HIS A 211 6.67 -1.31 14.95
CA HIS A 211 5.89 -0.42 14.09
C HIS A 211 6.54 0.97 14.14
N VAL A 212 7.45 1.24 13.20
CA VAL A 212 8.07 2.57 13.06
C VAL A 212 7.22 3.37 12.09
N CYS A 213 6.56 4.42 12.56
CA CYS A 213 5.87 5.37 11.69
C CYS A 213 6.88 6.38 11.14
N SER A 214 6.94 6.54 9.82
CA SER A 214 7.80 7.53 9.18
C SER A 214 7.24 8.94 9.36
N PHE A 215 8.11 9.91 9.65
CA PHE A 215 7.77 11.35 9.73
C PHE A 215 6.99 11.85 8.50
N THR A 216 7.32 11.34 7.31
CA THR A 216 6.61 11.66 6.06
C THR A 216 5.12 11.30 6.11
N LEU A 217 4.78 10.19 6.76
CA LEU A 217 3.39 9.73 6.88
C LEU A 217 2.61 10.62 7.86
N GLU A 218 3.23 11.00 8.98
CA GLU A 218 2.67 11.95 9.95
C GLU A 218 2.30 13.28 9.30
N LEU A 219 3.25 13.86 8.55
CA LEU A 219 3.04 15.11 7.82
C LEU A 219 1.92 14.98 6.78
N CYS A 220 1.85 13.85 6.08
CA CYS A 220 0.84 13.59 5.06
C CYS A 220 -0.58 13.51 5.65
N ILE A 221 -0.76 12.77 6.75
CA ILE A 221 -2.08 12.67 7.43
C ILE A 221 -2.52 14.05 7.94
N ALA A 222 -1.62 14.77 8.63
CA ALA A 222 -1.93 16.08 9.19
C ALA A 222 -2.26 17.09 8.08
N ALA A 223 -1.47 17.14 7.01
CA ALA A 223 -1.70 18.05 5.90
C ALA A 223 -2.98 17.71 5.11
N ASN A 224 -3.34 16.44 4.95
CA ASN A 224 -4.58 16.03 4.31
C ASN A 224 -5.82 16.43 5.14
N LEU A 225 -5.78 16.23 6.47
CA LEU A 225 -6.86 16.69 7.35
C LEU A 225 -6.97 18.22 7.35
N LEU A 226 -5.83 18.91 7.39
CA LEU A 226 -5.79 20.37 7.33
C LEU A 226 -6.32 20.89 5.99
N GLN A 227 -5.92 20.28 4.87
CA GLN A 227 -6.43 20.60 3.53
C GLN A 227 -7.95 20.48 3.46
N LEU A 228 -8.50 19.42 4.06
CA LEU A 228 -9.93 19.19 4.11
C LEU A 228 -10.64 20.26 4.95
N LEU A 229 -10.08 20.62 6.10
CA LEU A 229 -10.66 21.64 6.98
C LEU A 229 -10.67 23.03 6.31
N PHE A 230 -9.58 23.42 5.64
CA PHE A 230 -9.52 24.66 4.86
C PHE A 230 -10.54 24.64 3.72
N LEU A 231 -10.67 23.51 3.02
CA LEU A 231 -11.64 23.36 1.94
C LEU A 231 -13.08 23.54 2.43
N ILE A 232 -13.46 22.88 3.53
CA ILE A 232 -14.80 23.02 4.12
C ILE A 232 -15.05 24.45 4.59
N ALA A 233 -14.09 25.03 5.33
CA ALA A 233 -14.21 26.40 5.84
C ALA A 233 -14.34 27.42 4.71
N ARG A 234 -13.73 27.15 3.54
CA ARG A 234 -13.89 27.99 2.35
C ARG A 234 -15.23 27.77 1.65
N LEU A 235 -15.64 26.51 1.45
CA LEU A 235 -16.91 26.17 0.79
C LEU A 235 -18.13 26.66 1.57
N ASP A 236 -18.10 26.59 2.90
CA ASP A 236 -19.15 27.09 3.79
C ASP A 236 -19.05 28.60 4.09
N ASN A 237 -18.15 29.33 3.42
CA ASN A 237 -17.90 30.76 3.58
C ASN A 237 -17.52 31.19 5.02
N TRP A 238 -17.02 30.29 5.86
CA TRP A 238 -16.49 30.62 7.18
C TRP A 238 -15.25 31.51 7.08
N ILE A 239 -14.44 31.29 6.04
CA ILE A 239 -13.23 32.07 5.76
C ILE A 239 -13.37 32.81 4.42
N ARG A 240 -13.24 34.14 4.45
CA ARG A 240 -13.23 35.03 3.27
C ARG A 240 -11.82 35.18 2.66
N SER A 241 -11.13 34.07 2.43
CA SER A 241 -9.78 34.08 1.85
C SER A 241 -9.80 33.74 0.37
N ASN A 242 -8.71 34.05 -0.34
CA ASN A 242 -8.52 33.60 -1.71
C ASN A 242 -8.37 32.06 -1.74
N TRP A 243 -8.83 31.43 -2.82
CA TRP A 243 -8.72 29.99 -3.05
C TRP A 243 -7.27 29.52 -3.02
N ILE A 244 -6.32 30.35 -3.49
CA ILE A 244 -4.89 30.02 -3.39
C ILE A 244 -4.43 29.75 -1.95
N VAL A 245 -4.99 30.44 -0.96
CA VAL A 245 -4.68 30.26 0.47
C VAL A 245 -5.25 28.93 0.99
N THR A 246 -6.42 28.54 0.47
CA THR A 246 -7.08 27.26 0.80
C THR A 246 -6.22 26.06 0.38
N PHE A 247 -5.36 26.24 -0.63
CA PHE A 247 -4.46 25.20 -1.14
C PHE A 247 -3.07 25.20 -0.49
N ILE A 248 -2.80 26.05 0.51
CA ILE A 248 -1.50 26.10 1.22
C ILE A 248 -1.04 24.71 1.71
N PRO A 249 -1.87 23.88 2.38
CA PRO A 249 -1.43 22.56 2.82
C PRO A 249 -0.99 21.66 1.66
N SER A 250 -1.70 21.70 0.52
CA SER A 250 -1.31 20.98 -0.71
C SER A 250 0.00 21.49 -1.30
N PHE A 251 0.24 22.81 -1.29
CA PHE A 251 1.53 23.38 -1.73
C PHE A 251 2.69 22.94 -0.83
N ILE A 252 2.48 22.87 0.49
CA ILE A 252 3.51 22.39 1.43
C ILE A 252 3.85 20.93 1.13
N LEU A 253 2.84 20.07 0.90
CA LEU A 253 3.07 18.67 0.53
C LEU A 253 3.81 18.53 -0.80
N LEU A 254 3.41 19.28 -1.83
CA LEU A 254 4.07 19.27 -3.13
C LEU A 254 5.51 19.80 -3.04
N ALA A 255 5.76 20.85 -2.26
CA ALA A 255 7.10 21.39 -2.04
C ALA A 255 8.02 20.38 -1.33
N MET A 256 7.51 19.69 -0.30
CA MET A 256 8.26 18.61 0.35
C MET A 256 8.52 17.43 -0.60
N GLY A 257 7.52 17.05 -1.40
CA GLY A 257 7.67 16.03 -2.44
C GLY A 257 8.73 16.42 -3.48
N PHE A 258 8.76 17.68 -3.90
CA PHE A 258 9.78 18.22 -4.80
C PHE A 258 11.18 18.11 -4.21
N LEU A 259 11.38 18.56 -2.96
CA LEU A 259 12.67 18.49 -2.28
C LEU A 259 13.17 17.05 -2.14
N PHE A 260 12.28 16.12 -1.78
CA PHE A 260 12.64 14.70 -1.67
C PHE A 260 13.03 14.09 -3.03
N CYS A 261 12.25 14.37 -4.08
CA CYS A 261 12.55 13.87 -5.43
C CYS A 261 13.83 14.48 -5.99
N PHE A 262 14.09 15.75 -5.72
CA PHE A 262 15.29 16.45 -6.15
C PHE A 262 16.55 15.91 -5.44
N ALA A 263 16.49 15.73 -4.12
CA ALA A 263 17.58 15.12 -3.36
C ALA A 263 17.82 13.66 -3.81
N GLY A 264 16.75 12.89 -4.00
CA GLY A 264 16.81 11.52 -4.52
C GLY A 264 17.41 11.45 -5.93
N LEU A 265 17.02 12.36 -6.83
CA LEU A 265 17.59 12.47 -8.17
C LEU A 265 19.10 12.79 -8.12
N THR A 266 19.51 13.69 -7.23
CA THR A 266 20.92 14.03 -7.04
C THR A 266 21.73 12.81 -6.61
N ILE A 267 21.24 12.05 -5.62
CA ILE A 267 21.89 10.81 -5.15
C ILE A 267 21.89 9.74 -6.26
N ALA A 268 20.79 9.60 -7.00
CA ALA A 268 20.68 8.67 -8.11
C ALA A 268 21.66 9.01 -9.24
N LEU A 269 21.85 10.29 -9.55
CA LEU A 269 22.80 10.76 -10.54
C LEU A 269 24.25 10.49 -10.10
N ILE A 270 24.59 10.79 -8.84
CA ILE A 270 25.91 10.46 -8.27
C ILE A 270 26.14 8.95 -8.34
N THR A 271 25.15 8.15 -7.91
CA THR A 271 25.24 6.67 -7.97
C THR A 271 25.40 6.18 -9.41
N TYR A 272 24.72 6.82 -10.37
CA TYR A 272 24.84 6.48 -11.77
C TYR A 272 26.25 6.71 -12.32
N PHE A 273 26.94 7.76 -11.90
CA PHE A 273 28.30 8.07 -12.36
C PHE A 273 29.40 7.35 -11.55
N THR A 274 29.19 7.11 -10.26
CA THR A 274 30.23 6.61 -9.34
C THR A 274 30.14 5.10 -9.09
N ALA A 275 28.95 4.49 -9.12
CA ALA A 275 28.80 3.07 -8.76
C ALA A 275 28.95 2.15 -9.98
N PHE A 276 30.18 1.69 -10.22
CA PHE A 276 30.49 0.70 -11.26
C PHE A 276 30.06 -0.73 -10.90
N PHE A 277 29.92 -1.06 -9.60
CA PHE A 277 29.55 -2.40 -9.13
C PHE A 277 28.06 -2.76 -9.28
N ILE A 278 27.19 -1.76 -9.48
CA ILE A 278 25.74 -1.96 -9.61
C ILE A 278 25.39 -2.13 -11.09
N PRO A 279 24.56 -3.12 -11.48
CA PRO A 279 24.17 -3.31 -12.87
C PRO A 279 23.50 -2.07 -13.47
N VAL A 280 23.89 -1.72 -14.70
CA VAL A 280 23.48 -0.49 -15.40
C VAL A 280 21.95 -0.34 -15.49
N ALA A 281 21.23 -1.45 -15.64
CA ALA A 281 19.76 -1.46 -15.68
C ALA A 281 19.13 -0.93 -14.39
N GLN A 282 19.64 -1.34 -13.22
CA GLN A 282 19.14 -0.92 -11.92
C GLN A 282 19.46 0.54 -11.61
N ARG A 283 20.64 1.02 -12.02
CA ARG A 283 21.02 2.44 -11.88
C ARG A 283 20.11 3.36 -12.70
N ARG A 284 19.83 2.97 -13.96
CA ARG A 284 18.91 3.72 -14.84
C ARG A 284 17.50 3.78 -14.26
N LEU A 285 17.01 2.68 -13.69
CA LEU A 285 15.68 2.62 -13.09
C LEU A 285 15.51 3.65 -11.96
N SER A 286 16.51 3.77 -11.07
CA SER A 286 16.50 4.76 -9.98
C SER A 286 16.44 6.20 -10.51
N VAL A 287 17.27 6.53 -11.51
CA VAL A 287 17.26 7.86 -12.13
C VAL A 287 15.92 8.15 -12.81
N CYS A 288 15.41 7.20 -13.60
CA CYS A 288 14.11 7.34 -14.26
C CYS A 288 12.97 7.53 -13.25
N TYR A 289 12.99 6.80 -12.14
CA TYR A 289 12.00 6.91 -11.07
C TYR A 289 11.98 8.31 -10.44
N TYR A 290 13.11 8.82 -9.98
CA TYR A 290 13.15 10.16 -9.37
C TYR A 290 12.86 11.27 -10.38
N ALA A 291 13.34 11.14 -11.62
CA ALA A 291 13.04 12.09 -12.69
C ALA A 291 11.54 12.14 -13.01
N SER A 292 10.87 10.98 -13.09
CA SER A 292 9.43 10.94 -13.34
C SER A 292 8.62 11.48 -12.18
N HIS A 293 8.99 11.18 -10.93
CA HIS A 293 8.29 11.72 -9.77
C HIS A 293 8.48 13.24 -9.64
N LEU A 294 9.65 13.77 -9.97
CA LEU A 294 9.87 15.21 -10.05
C LEU A 294 8.93 15.87 -11.08
N LEU A 295 8.81 15.25 -12.25
CA LEU A 295 7.95 15.73 -13.34
C LEU A 295 6.46 15.68 -12.94
N ILE A 296 6.02 14.61 -12.27
CA ILE A 296 4.66 14.49 -11.70
C ILE A 296 4.38 15.64 -10.73
N VAL A 297 5.30 15.92 -9.80
CA VAL A 297 5.13 17.01 -8.81
C VAL A 297 5.02 18.38 -9.50
N ILE A 298 5.81 18.62 -10.54
CA ILE A 298 5.73 19.86 -11.33
C ILE A 298 4.34 20.01 -11.96
N PHE A 299 3.83 18.97 -12.64
CA PHE A 299 2.51 19.03 -13.25
C PHE A 299 1.37 19.19 -12.25
N LEU A 300 1.45 18.51 -11.10
CA LEU A 300 0.47 18.70 -10.03
C LEU A 300 0.50 20.13 -9.49
N CYS A 301 1.69 20.69 -9.26
CA CYS A 301 1.84 22.09 -8.83
C CYS A 301 1.25 23.07 -9.86
N THR A 302 1.56 22.89 -11.16
CA THR A 302 0.99 23.72 -12.23
C THR A 302 -0.53 23.66 -12.26
N SER A 303 -1.11 22.46 -12.15
CA SER A 303 -2.58 22.31 -12.13
C SER A 303 -3.22 22.98 -10.92
N LEU A 304 -2.60 22.89 -9.74
CA LEU A 304 -3.12 23.48 -8.50
C LEU A 304 -3.09 25.01 -8.56
N ILE A 305 -2.03 25.58 -9.13
CA ILE A 305 -1.93 27.04 -9.36
C ILE A 305 -3.01 27.48 -10.35
N LEU A 306 -3.15 26.78 -11.48
CA LEU A 306 -4.17 27.11 -12.49
C LEU A 306 -5.59 27.01 -11.93
N LEU A 307 -5.86 25.98 -11.12
CA LEU A 307 -7.14 25.81 -10.44
C LEU A 307 -7.41 26.94 -9.44
N GLY A 308 -6.43 27.28 -8.61
CA GLY A 308 -6.53 28.41 -7.67
C GLY A 308 -6.82 29.73 -8.39
N LEU A 309 -6.09 30.04 -9.46
CA LEU A 309 -6.29 31.26 -10.25
C LEU A 309 -7.67 31.32 -10.93
N ARG A 310 -8.19 30.17 -11.38
CA ARG A 310 -9.56 30.11 -11.94
C ARG A 310 -10.61 30.32 -10.87
N LEU A 311 -10.46 29.67 -9.71
CA LEU A 311 -11.43 29.80 -8.61
C LEU A 311 -11.42 31.22 -8.00
N ASP A 312 -10.27 31.91 -8.02
CA ASP A 312 -10.13 33.32 -7.61
C ASP A 312 -10.61 34.33 -8.67
N GLY A 313 -11.04 33.87 -9.86
CA GLY A 313 -11.57 34.72 -10.92
C GLY A 313 -10.53 35.52 -11.71
N TYR A 314 -9.23 35.31 -11.46
CA TYR A 314 -8.15 35.93 -12.25
C TYR A 314 -8.09 35.38 -13.68
N LEU A 315 -8.49 34.12 -13.87
CA LEU A 315 -8.59 33.47 -15.17
C LEU A 315 -10.06 33.47 -15.63
N SER A 316 -10.36 34.24 -16.68
CA SER A 316 -11.72 34.29 -17.25
C SER A 316 -12.08 32.93 -17.88
N ALA A 317 -13.33 32.50 -17.68
CA ALA A 317 -13.85 31.23 -18.19
C ALA A 317 -13.72 31.09 -19.73
N SER A 318 -13.64 32.19 -20.47
CA SER A 318 -13.43 32.18 -21.93
C SER A 318 -12.01 31.87 -22.36
N LYS A 319 -11.00 32.14 -21.51
CA LYS A 319 -9.57 31.98 -21.84
C LYS A 319 -9.00 30.65 -21.35
N SER A 320 -9.59 30.06 -20.32
CA SER A 320 -9.11 28.82 -19.71
C SER A 320 -10.25 27.84 -19.47
N SER A 321 -10.40 26.86 -20.38
CA SER A 321 -11.31 25.73 -20.21
C SER A 321 -10.89 24.85 -19.02
N ALA A 322 -11.84 24.18 -18.38
CA ALA A 322 -11.59 23.30 -17.23
C ALA A 322 -10.76 22.11 -17.69
N LEU A 323 -11.01 21.69 -18.94
CA LEU A 323 -10.21 20.69 -19.62
C LEU A 323 -8.71 21.06 -19.61
N LEU A 324 -8.35 22.31 -19.95
CA LEU A 324 -6.96 22.77 -19.99
C LEU A 324 -6.27 22.71 -18.63
N ILE A 325 -7.01 23.00 -17.55
CA ILE A 325 -6.52 22.91 -16.17
C ILE A 325 -6.30 21.46 -15.75
N CYS A 326 -7.11 20.53 -16.27
CA CYS A 326 -6.98 19.10 -15.99
C CYS A 326 -5.84 18.42 -16.78
N ILE A 327 -5.35 18.99 -17.89
CA ILE A 327 -4.29 18.36 -18.73
C ILE A 327 -3.05 17.98 -17.91
N PRO A 328 -2.43 18.86 -17.10
CA PRO A 328 -1.26 18.49 -16.32
C PRO A 328 -1.56 17.37 -15.31
N VAL A 329 -2.75 17.38 -14.69
CA VAL A 329 -3.18 16.30 -13.78
C VAL A 329 -3.27 14.97 -14.51
N LEU A 330 -3.92 14.94 -15.67
CA LEU A 330 -4.06 13.73 -16.48
C LEU A 330 -2.70 13.19 -16.94
N LEU A 331 -1.79 14.08 -17.34
CA LEU A 331 -0.43 13.69 -17.73
C LEU A 331 0.37 13.15 -16.53
N SER A 332 0.20 13.74 -15.35
CA SER A 332 0.81 13.24 -14.11
C SER A 332 0.30 11.84 -13.74
N MET A 333 -1.00 11.58 -13.91
CA MET A 333 -1.62 10.27 -13.66
C MET A 333 -1.19 9.22 -14.69
N PHE A 334 -1.06 9.63 -15.95
CA PHE A 334 -0.54 8.77 -17.01
C PHE A 334 0.92 8.36 -16.75
N LEU A 335 1.76 9.31 -16.33
CA LEU A 335 3.15 9.04 -15.96
C LEU A 335 3.22 8.13 -14.73
N TYR A 336 2.40 8.38 -13.71
CA TYR A 336 2.34 7.54 -12.53
C TYR A 336 1.93 6.11 -12.88
N ALA A 337 0.89 5.92 -13.70
CA ALA A 337 0.44 4.59 -14.12
C ALA A 337 1.46 3.86 -15.01
N SER A 338 2.11 4.59 -15.93
CA SER A 338 3.08 4.00 -16.88
C SER A 338 4.38 3.57 -16.20
N LEU A 339 4.82 4.29 -15.16
CA LEU A 339 6.09 4.04 -14.47
C LEU A 339 5.92 3.32 -13.13
N SER A 340 4.69 3.07 -12.67
CA SER A 340 4.38 2.16 -11.56
C SER A 340 4.56 0.70 -11.97
N SER A 341 5.78 0.34 -12.34
CA SER A 341 6.20 -1.05 -12.48
C SER A 341 6.57 -1.58 -11.10
N GLY A 342 5.81 -2.54 -10.59
CA GLY A 342 6.03 -3.17 -9.29
C GLY A 342 5.25 -4.47 -9.22
N PRO A 343 5.60 -5.40 -8.32
CA PRO A 343 4.82 -6.61 -8.13
C PRO A 343 3.36 -6.19 -7.87
N GLY A 344 2.45 -6.61 -8.75
CA GLY A 344 1.03 -6.33 -8.63
C GLY A 344 0.54 -6.76 -7.26
N ASN A 345 -0.40 -6.02 -6.69
CA ASN A 345 -0.97 -6.40 -5.39
C ASN A 345 -1.60 -7.80 -5.53
N PRO A 346 -1.06 -8.84 -4.86
CA PRO A 346 -1.56 -10.22 -5.00
C PRO A 346 -2.97 -10.41 -4.43
N TRP A 347 -3.59 -9.34 -3.91
CA TRP A 347 -4.88 -9.38 -3.25
C TRP A 347 -6.01 -8.75 -4.06
N TRP A 348 -5.78 -8.39 -5.33
CA TRP A 348 -6.89 -8.03 -6.22
C TRP A 348 -7.73 -9.30 -6.48
N PHE A 349 -8.98 -9.30 -5.99
CA PHE A 349 -9.90 -10.46 -5.98
C PHE A 349 -9.47 -11.70 -5.18
N GLY A 350 -8.47 -11.59 -4.30
CA GLY A 350 -7.96 -12.76 -3.56
C GLY A 350 -7.38 -13.86 -4.45
N LEU A 351 -7.02 -13.50 -5.69
CA LEU A 351 -6.41 -14.39 -6.65
C LEU A 351 -4.90 -14.45 -6.38
N ASN A 352 -4.31 -15.64 -6.24
CA ASN A 352 -2.86 -15.80 -6.09
C ASN A 352 -2.07 -15.49 -7.40
N ARG A 353 -2.66 -14.70 -8.31
CA ARG A 353 -2.16 -14.35 -9.66
C ARG A 353 -2.67 -12.97 -10.07
N ASN A 354 -1.96 -12.32 -10.97
CA ASN A 354 -2.38 -11.09 -11.65
C ASN A 354 -3.71 -11.29 -12.37
N VAL A 355 -4.71 -10.45 -12.11
CA VAL A 355 -6.08 -10.56 -12.65
C VAL A 355 -6.10 -10.31 -14.15
N LEU A 356 -5.27 -9.40 -14.67
CA LEU A 356 -5.10 -9.23 -16.11
C LEU A 356 -4.54 -10.50 -16.75
N LEU A 357 -3.64 -11.20 -16.07
CA LEU A 357 -3.11 -12.47 -16.57
C LEU A 357 -4.20 -13.55 -16.56
N ALA A 358 -5.05 -13.59 -15.53
CA ALA A 358 -6.20 -14.49 -15.47
C ALA A 358 -7.27 -14.18 -16.54
N ILE A 359 -7.54 -12.89 -16.80
CA ILE A 359 -8.46 -12.45 -17.87
C ILE A 359 -7.87 -12.75 -19.25
N PHE A 360 -6.57 -12.52 -19.44
CA PHE A 360 -5.86 -12.87 -20.67
C PHE A 360 -5.88 -14.39 -20.91
N GLU A 361 -5.76 -15.21 -19.87
CA GLU A 361 -5.89 -16.67 -19.97
C GLU A 361 -7.33 -17.11 -20.30
N SER A 362 -8.32 -16.37 -19.80
CA SER A 362 -9.75 -16.69 -19.98
C SER A 362 -10.33 -16.21 -21.31
N CYS A 363 -9.66 -15.30 -22.02
CA CYS A 363 -10.15 -14.67 -23.24
C CYS A 363 -9.35 -15.12 -24.48
N PRO A 364 -9.84 -16.07 -25.29
CA PRO A 364 -9.11 -16.60 -26.45
C PRO A 364 -8.91 -15.56 -27.56
N THR A 365 -9.76 -14.53 -27.65
CA THR A 365 -9.63 -13.45 -28.63
C THR A 365 -8.45 -12.52 -28.32
N LEU A 366 -8.17 -12.24 -27.04
CA LEU A 366 -7.01 -11.45 -26.60
C LEU A 366 -5.69 -12.21 -26.82
N GLN A 367 -5.69 -13.54 -26.65
CA GLN A 367 -4.54 -14.39 -26.96
C GLN A 367 -4.21 -14.39 -28.46
N LEU A 368 -5.26 -14.36 -29.31
CA LEU A 368 -5.13 -14.25 -30.76
C LEU A 368 -4.56 -12.89 -31.18
N CYS A 369 -5.04 -11.79 -30.58
CA CYS A 369 -4.51 -10.44 -30.80
C CYS A 369 -3.05 -10.28 -30.34
N ALA A 370 -2.63 -11.04 -29.32
CA ALA A 370 -1.27 -11.03 -28.79
C ALA A 370 -0.34 -12.08 -29.44
N ASN A 371 -0.82 -12.87 -30.42
CA ASN A 371 -0.12 -13.97 -31.09
C ASN A 371 0.62 -14.92 -30.11
N ASN A 372 -0.01 -15.21 -28.96
CA ASN A 372 0.58 -16.05 -27.92
C ASN A 372 -0.42 -17.14 -27.51
N HIS A 373 -0.12 -18.41 -27.81
CA HIS A 373 -0.85 -19.57 -27.25
C HIS A 373 -0.07 -20.11 -26.05
N ILE A 374 -0.55 -19.83 -24.84
CA ILE A 374 0.11 -20.28 -23.59
C ILE A 374 -0.51 -21.62 -23.18
N SER A 375 0.29 -22.69 -23.20
CA SER A 375 -0.13 -23.98 -22.67
C SER A 375 -0.18 -23.96 -21.15
N LYS A 376 -1.30 -24.40 -20.57
CA LYS A 376 -1.58 -24.43 -19.12
C LYS A 376 -0.52 -25.15 -18.28
N THR A 377 0.36 -25.96 -18.89
CA THR A 377 1.30 -26.86 -18.21
C THR A 377 2.65 -26.24 -17.85
N SER A 378 3.04 -25.10 -18.45
CA SER A 378 4.37 -24.49 -18.20
C SER A 378 4.42 -23.52 -17.01
N LEU A 379 3.28 -22.96 -16.58
CA LEU A 379 3.23 -21.94 -15.52
C LEU A 379 3.21 -22.49 -14.09
N TRP A 380 2.69 -23.71 -13.86
CA TRP A 380 2.73 -24.36 -12.54
C TRP A 380 4.14 -24.78 -12.09
N ARG A 381 5.10 -24.80 -13.02
CA ARG A 381 6.49 -25.13 -12.74
C ARG A 381 7.28 -23.93 -12.22
N VAL A 382 6.95 -22.71 -12.65
CA VAL A 382 7.70 -21.50 -12.28
C VAL A 382 7.27 -20.96 -10.91
N SER A 383 6.00 -21.10 -10.53
CA SER A 383 5.50 -20.64 -9.22
C SER A 383 5.99 -21.48 -8.03
N ARG A 384 6.49 -22.70 -8.24
CA ARG A 384 7.01 -23.57 -7.15
C ARG A 384 8.47 -23.30 -6.77
N TYR A 385 9.24 -22.64 -7.64
CA TYR A 385 10.67 -22.40 -7.39
C TYR A 385 10.99 -21.16 -6.54
N HIS A 386 9.97 -20.46 -6.02
CA HIS A 386 10.18 -19.32 -5.13
C HIS A 386 9.89 -19.63 -3.65
N GLY A 387 9.56 -20.88 -3.32
CA GLY A 387 9.16 -21.31 -1.97
C GLY A 387 10.08 -22.33 -1.29
N ASP A 388 11.12 -22.85 -1.94
CA ASP A 388 11.96 -23.91 -1.39
C ASP A 388 13.45 -23.53 -1.49
N ASN A 389 13.94 -22.83 -0.48
CA ASN A 389 15.37 -22.78 -0.18
C ASN A 389 15.65 -23.92 0.79
N GLY A 390 15.92 -25.10 0.23
CA GLY A 390 16.31 -26.29 0.96
C GLY A 390 16.84 -27.34 -0.01
N ASP A 391 18.16 -27.45 -0.06
CA ASP A 391 18.96 -28.61 -0.46
C ASP A 391 18.39 -29.55 -1.53
N MET A 392 18.97 -29.56 -2.74
CA MET A 392 19.34 -30.82 -3.40
C MET A 392 20.43 -30.59 -4.46
N ASN A 393 21.59 -31.20 -4.22
CA ASN A 393 22.52 -31.65 -5.25
C ASN A 393 21.75 -32.48 -6.29
N ASN A 394 21.98 -32.25 -7.60
CA ASN A 394 22.24 -33.29 -8.60
C ASN A 394 22.38 -32.72 -10.02
N THR A 395 23.56 -32.98 -10.58
CA THR A 395 23.85 -33.36 -11.99
C THR A 395 22.81 -33.03 -13.06
N LEU A 396 23.13 -32.03 -13.90
CA LEU A 396 22.53 -31.78 -15.20
C LEU A 396 23.09 -32.75 -16.26
N THR A 397 22.31 -33.77 -16.63
CA THR A 397 22.45 -34.43 -17.93
C THR A 397 21.60 -33.68 -18.96
N ILE A 398 22.26 -33.13 -19.98
CA ILE A 398 21.63 -32.46 -21.12
C ILE A 398 21.39 -33.52 -22.19
N ASP A 399 20.14 -33.96 -22.35
CA ASP A 399 19.72 -34.71 -23.54
C ASP A 399 19.27 -33.75 -24.63
N SER A 400 20.09 -33.68 -25.68
CA SER A 400 19.81 -33.00 -26.94
C SER A 400 18.85 -33.85 -27.79
N TYR A 401 17.57 -33.47 -27.84
CA TYR A 401 16.65 -33.97 -28.88
C TYR A 401 16.61 -32.97 -30.04
N ASN A 402 17.31 -33.35 -31.11
CA ASN A 402 17.33 -32.68 -32.40
C ASN A 402 16.22 -33.31 -33.27
N GLY A 403 15.29 -32.51 -33.78
CA GLY A 403 14.21 -33.02 -34.62
C GLY A 403 13.56 -31.90 -35.41
N ASN A 404 14.11 -31.60 -36.59
CA ASN A 404 13.39 -30.87 -37.62
C ASN A 404 12.76 -31.86 -38.63
N PRO A 405 11.59 -31.52 -39.21
CA PRO A 405 10.75 -32.44 -39.96
C PRO A 405 11.05 -32.36 -41.46
N VAL A 406 10.98 -33.48 -42.19
CA VAL A 406 10.47 -33.56 -43.58
C VAL A 406 10.12 -35.02 -43.84
N GLY A 407 8.86 -35.30 -44.19
CA GLY A 407 8.45 -36.61 -44.71
C GLY A 407 8.64 -36.68 -46.22
N VAL A 408 8.94 -37.87 -46.74
CA VAL A 408 8.56 -38.37 -48.08
C VAL A 408 8.47 -39.89 -48.02
N GLU A 409 7.43 -40.38 -48.70
CA GLU A 409 7.01 -41.73 -49.07
C GLU A 409 8.14 -42.71 -49.46
N LEU A 410 8.10 -43.93 -48.94
CA LEU A 410 7.63 -45.16 -49.63
C LEU A 410 7.69 -46.36 -48.67
#